data_AF-A0A8T5TZU6-F1
#
_entry.id   AF-A0A8T5TZU6-F1
#
_cell.length_a   1.000
_cell.length_b   1.000
_cell.length_c   1.000
_cell.angle_alpha   90.00
_cell.angle_beta   90.00
_cell.angle_gamma   90.00
#
_symmetry.space_group_name_H-M   'P 1'
#
loop_
_entity.id
_entity.type
_entity.pdbx_description
1 polymer ?
#
loop_
_entity_poly.entity_id
_entity_poly.type
_entity_poly.pdbx_seq_one_letter_code
_entity_poly.pdbx_strand_id
1 'polypeptide(L)'
;MKKSNSDEKDSKIYDSRENWPPYTYRDYPAIKPETYDAFMEFLSTENKSDRVLELQPWISLCASRCTFCYYPTSAFNPDIIDPYLNALKKELEMYAETNYIKTSKFDEIVLGGGTPSVLSADQMIDLISFCEKRFNTTEEY
;
A
#
# COMPACT_ATOMS: atom_id res chain seq x y z
N MET A 1 -32.97 14.18 -41.42
CA MET A 1 -31.69 13.43 -41.40
C MET A 1 -30.74 14.10 -40.41
N LYS A 2 -30.69 13.63 -39.17
CA LYS A 2 -29.70 14.08 -38.17
C LYS A 2 -28.49 13.16 -38.31
N LYS A 3 -27.36 13.67 -38.79
CA LYS A 3 -26.08 12.95 -38.75
C LYS A 3 -25.53 13.05 -37.33
N SER A 4 -25.18 11.89 -36.78
CA SER A 4 -24.45 11.69 -35.54
C SER A 4 -23.03 12.25 -35.65
N ASN A 5 -22.66 13.12 -34.72
CA ASN A 5 -21.26 13.44 -34.44
C ASN A 5 -20.78 12.46 -33.35
N SER A 6 -20.20 11.35 -33.78
CA SER A 6 -19.25 10.56 -33.00
C SER A 6 -17.92 10.60 -33.76
N ASP A 7 -16.82 10.38 -33.05
CA ASP A 7 -15.53 9.94 -33.62
C ASP A 7 -14.40 10.99 -33.80
N GLU A 8 -14.09 11.79 -32.77
CA GLU A 8 -12.78 12.47 -32.75
C GLU A 8 -12.08 12.59 -31.38
N LYS A 9 -12.64 12.05 -30.29
CA LYS A 9 -12.04 12.15 -28.94
C LYS A 9 -11.25 10.92 -28.47
N ASP A 10 -11.25 9.81 -29.20
CA ASP A 10 -10.69 8.53 -28.70
C ASP A 10 -9.23 8.23 -29.11
N SER A 11 -8.60 9.02 -30.01
CA SER A 11 -7.32 8.61 -30.59
C SER A 11 -6.09 8.84 -29.70
N LYS A 12 -6.20 9.61 -28.61
CA LYS A 12 -5.06 10.04 -27.78
C LYS A 12 -4.95 9.34 -26.43
N ILE A 13 -5.91 8.49 -26.09
CA ILE A 13 -6.00 7.84 -24.77
C ILE A 13 -4.84 6.85 -24.55
N TYR A 14 -4.25 6.32 -25.62
CA TYR A 14 -3.10 5.41 -25.55
C TYR A 14 -1.74 6.11 -25.77
N ASP A 15 -1.73 7.40 -26.09
CA ASP A 15 -0.50 8.18 -26.33
C ASP A 15 0.18 8.61 -25.03
N SER A 16 -0.56 8.63 -23.93
CA SER A 16 -0.03 8.90 -22.59
C SER A 16 -0.47 7.81 -21.64
N ARG A 17 0.50 7.30 -20.89
CA ARG A 17 0.31 6.23 -19.93
C ARG A 17 0.34 6.82 -18.52
N GLU A 18 -0.69 7.58 -18.16
CA GLU A 18 -0.80 8.20 -16.83
C GLU A 18 -0.95 7.15 -15.71
N ASN A 19 -1.50 5.96 -16.03
CA ASN A 19 -1.75 4.86 -15.10
C ASN A 19 -0.95 3.58 -15.42
N TRP A 20 0.33 3.72 -15.80
CA TRP A 20 1.24 2.62 -16.12
C TRP A 20 2.47 2.68 -15.19
N PRO A 21 3.00 1.55 -14.70
CA PRO A 21 2.99 0.23 -15.35
C PRO A 21 2.06 -0.83 -14.73
N PRO A 22 1.50 -1.79 -15.52
CA PRO A 22 1.38 -3.14 -15.05
C PRO A 22 2.81 -3.58 -14.80
N TYR A 23 3.05 -4.01 -13.57
CA TYR A 23 4.27 -4.62 -13.07
C TYR A 23 4.61 -5.95 -13.81
N THR A 24 4.46 -6.01 -15.13
CA THR A 24 4.79 -7.15 -15.99
C THR A 24 6.28 -7.25 -16.32
N TYR A 25 7.09 -6.25 -15.92
CA TYR A 25 8.54 -6.27 -16.06
C TYR A 25 9.21 -6.14 -14.68
N ARG A 26 10.09 -7.11 -14.36
CA ARG A 26 10.65 -7.34 -13.02
C ARG A 26 12.11 -6.93 -12.87
N ASP A 27 12.65 -6.20 -13.85
CA ASP A 27 14.00 -5.64 -13.75
C ASP A 27 13.91 -4.23 -13.16
N TYR A 28 13.54 -4.17 -11.88
CA TYR A 28 13.64 -2.93 -11.13
C TYR A 28 15.10 -2.75 -10.72
N PRO A 29 15.76 -1.65 -11.12
CA PRO A 29 17.08 -1.35 -10.57
C PRO A 29 16.96 -1.21 -9.05
N ALA A 30 18.05 -1.49 -8.34
CA ALA A 30 18.12 -1.19 -6.92
C ALA A 30 17.70 0.28 -6.67
N ILE A 31 16.96 0.52 -5.58
CA ILE A 31 16.58 1.87 -5.18
C ILE A 31 17.88 2.67 -5.01
N LYS A 32 18.00 3.75 -5.78
CA LYS A 32 19.17 4.62 -5.70
C LYS A 32 19.21 5.30 -4.33
N PRO A 33 20.38 5.45 -3.68
CA PRO A 33 20.49 6.08 -2.37
C PRO A 33 19.76 7.44 -2.30
N GLU A 34 19.87 8.25 -3.35
CA GLU A 34 19.26 9.59 -3.39
C GLU A 34 17.72 9.53 -3.38
N THR A 35 17.13 8.45 -3.91
CA THR A 35 15.67 8.24 -3.88
C THR A 35 15.21 7.86 -2.48
N TYR A 36 15.98 7.02 -1.80
CA TYR A 36 15.69 6.65 -0.42
C TYR A 36 15.83 7.86 0.51
N ASP A 37 16.90 8.63 0.38
CA ASP A 37 17.15 9.83 1.19
C ASP A 37 16.04 10.87 0.99
N ALA A 38 15.63 11.12 -0.25
CA ALA A 38 14.52 12.03 -0.54
C ALA A 38 13.18 11.55 0.06
N PHE A 39 12.93 10.24 0.09
CA PHE A 39 11.75 9.68 0.73
C PHE A 39 11.79 9.84 2.26
N MET A 40 12.94 9.59 2.88
CA MET A 40 13.13 9.79 4.32
C MET A 40 13.03 11.27 4.71
N GLU A 41 13.57 12.18 3.90
CA GLU A 41 13.40 13.62 4.07
C GLU A 41 11.92 14.01 4.00
N PHE A 42 11.17 13.50 3.01
CA PHE A 42 9.74 13.71 2.92
C PHE A 42 8.99 13.27 4.19
N LEU A 43 9.27 12.07 4.72
CA LEU A 43 8.65 11.58 5.95
C LEU A 43 8.96 12.43 7.19
N SER A 44 10.06 13.20 7.16
CA SER A 44 10.42 14.14 8.24
C SER A 44 9.64 15.46 8.21
N THR A 45 8.93 15.74 7.12
CA THR A 45 8.10 16.95 6.97
C THR A 45 6.76 16.82 7.69
N GLU A 46 6.03 17.92 7.89
CA GLU A 46 4.63 17.85 8.34
C GLU A 46 3.71 17.63 7.14
N ASN A 47 2.66 16.82 7.32
CA ASN A 47 1.56 16.77 6.37
C ASN A 47 0.73 18.05 6.49
N LYS A 48 0.71 18.87 5.43
CA LYS A 48 -0.06 20.12 5.33
C LYS A 48 -1.33 19.99 4.49
N SER A 49 -1.64 18.78 4.06
CA SER A 49 -2.85 18.48 3.29
C SER A 49 -4.01 18.27 4.25
N ASP A 50 -5.17 18.83 3.93
CA ASP A 50 -6.43 18.55 4.65
C ASP A 50 -7.08 17.21 4.23
N ARG A 51 -6.37 16.40 3.45
CA ARG A 51 -6.85 15.08 3.01
C ARG A 51 -6.67 14.06 4.11
N VAL A 52 -7.69 13.25 4.31
CA VAL A 52 -7.60 12.00 5.07
C VAL A 52 -6.98 10.93 4.17
N LEU A 53 -6.17 10.05 4.76
CA LEU A 53 -5.35 9.07 4.06
C LEU A 53 -5.80 7.64 4.37
N GLU A 54 -5.56 6.73 3.42
CA GLU A 54 -5.66 5.29 3.65
C GLU A 54 -4.37 4.77 4.31
N LEU A 55 -4.50 3.97 5.37
CA LEU A 55 -3.41 3.17 5.92
C LEU A 55 -3.50 1.74 5.37
N GLN A 56 -2.45 1.28 4.69
CA GLN A 56 -2.47 -0.04 4.05
C GLN A 56 -1.35 -0.97 4.55
N PRO A 57 -1.55 -1.70 5.68
CA PRO A 57 -0.66 -2.78 6.07
C PRO A 57 -0.65 -3.88 4.98
N TRP A 58 0.48 -4.03 4.30
CA TRP A 58 0.60 -4.91 3.14
C TRP A 58 0.96 -6.34 3.53
N ILE A 59 0.03 -7.29 3.37
CA ILE A 59 0.25 -8.70 3.68
C ILE A 59 0.88 -9.41 2.49
N SER A 60 2.18 -9.69 2.52
CA SER A 60 2.92 -10.30 1.39
C SER A 60 2.85 -11.83 1.34
N LEU A 61 1.91 -12.44 2.06
CA LEU A 61 1.68 -13.89 2.11
C LEU A 61 0.41 -14.28 1.36
N CYS A 62 0.50 -15.30 0.50
CA CYS A 62 -0.61 -15.83 -0.27
C CYS A 62 -0.96 -17.24 0.17
N ALA A 63 -2.25 -17.58 0.22
CA ALA A 63 -2.68 -18.96 0.46
C ALA A 63 -2.11 -19.93 -0.60
N SER A 64 -2.01 -19.46 -1.85
CA SER A 64 -1.29 -20.13 -2.93
C SER A 64 -0.73 -19.11 -3.92
N ARG A 65 0.32 -19.48 -4.67
CA ARG A 65 0.94 -18.57 -5.65
C ARG A 65 0.29 -18.71 -7.02
N CYS A 66 -0.44 -17.69 -7.47
CA CYS A 66 -1.00 -17.65 -8.82
C CYS A 66 0.10 -17.47 -9.87
N THR A 67 0.04 -18.22 -10.97
CA THR A 67 1.03 -18.16 -12.06
C THR A 67 1.11 -16.79 -12.74
N PHE A 68 -0.03 -16.07 -12.79
CA PHE A 68 -0.11 -14.73 -13.37
C PHE A 68 0.20 -13.60 -12.37
N CYS A 69 0.39 -13.91 -11.08
CA CYS A 69 0.57 -12.87 -10.05
C CYS A 69 1.95 -12.21 -10.17
N TYR A 70 1.95 -10.91 -10.40
CA TYR A 70 3.16 -10.11 -10.48
C TYR A 70 3.63 -9.56 -9.13
N TYR A 71 2.74 -9.46 -8.13
CA TYR A 71 3.07 -8.94 -6.81
C TYR A 71 4.22 -9.72 -6.13
N PRO A 72 5.11 -9.05 -5.38
CA PRO A 72 6.17 -9.69 -4.63
C PRO A 72 5.57 -10.36 -3.37
N THR A 73 5.06 -11.57 -3.55
CA THR A 73 4.44 -12.37 -2.48
C THR A 73 5.12 -13.72 -2.32
N SER A 74 4.99 -14.27 -1.11
CA SER A 74 5.46 -15.59 -0.73
C SER A 74 4.27 -16.50 -0.44
N ALA A 75 4.44 -17.81 -0.63
CA ALA A 75 3.44 -18.77 -0.16
C ALA A 75 3.35 -18.73 1.37
N PHE A 76 2.14 -18.85 1.90
CA PHE A 76 1.89 -18.91 3.32
C PHE A 76 2.63 -20.09 3.96
N ASN A 77 3.28 -19.84 5.08
CA ASN A 77 3.89 -20.85 5.93
C ASN A 77 3.51 -20.54 7.39
N PRO A 78 2.84 -21.46 8.12
CA PRO A 78 2.49 -21.27 9.52
C PRO A 78 3.68 -20.95 10.43
N ASP A 79 4.88 -21.43 10.10
CA ASP A 79 6.07 -21.22 10.94
C ASP A 79 6.64 -19.81 10.82
N ILE A 80 6.28 -19.07 9.76
CA ILE A 80 6.81 -17.72 9.50
C ILE A 80 5.79 -16.62 9.77
N ILE A 81 4.51 -16.93 9.97
CA ILE A 81 3.46 -15.90 10.04
C ILE A 81 3.64 -14.96 11.22
N ASP A 82 3.90 -15.48 12.41
CA ASP A 82 4.08 -14.64 13.60
C ASP A 82 5.38 -13.83 13.54
N PRO A 83 6.55 -14.40 13.17
CA PRO A 83 7.74 -13.60 12.89
C PRO A 83 7.52 -12.51 11.84
N TYR A 84 6.78 -12.82 10.79
CA TYR A 84 6.43 -11.87 9.73
C TYR A 84 5.56 -10.72 10.25
N LEU A 85 4.49 -11.01 11.00
CA LEU A 85 3.62 -9.98 11.58
C LEU A 85 4.37 -9.09 12.58
N ASN A 86 5.30 -9.66 13.36
CA ASN A 86 6.16 -8.88 14.25
C ASN A 86 7.09 -7.94 13.47
N ALA A 87 7.67 -8.41 12.35
CA ALA A 87 8.49 -7.58 11.47
C ALA A 87 7.65 -6.47 10.82
N LEU A 88 6.45 -6.78 10.33
CA LEU A 88 5.52 -5.81 9.76
C LEU A 88 5.14 -4.73 10.77
N LYS A 89 4.78 -5.10 12.00
CA LYS A 89 4.48 -4.13 13.06
C LYS A 89 5.66 -3.23 13.40
N LYS A 90 6.88 -3.77 13.37
CA LYS A 90 8.10 -2.97 13.60
C LYS A 90 8.30 -1.94 12.48
N GLU A 91 8.08 -2.32 11.23
CA GLU A 91 8.15 -1.40 10.10
C GLU A 91 7.05 -0.33 10.19
N LEU A 92 5.82 -0.72 10.51
CA LEU A 92 4.70 0.21 10.74
C LEU A 92 5.00 1.18 11.89
N GLU A 93 5.61 0.72 12.99
CA GLU A 93 6.05 1.59 14.09
C GLU A 93 7.05 2.64 13.59
N MET A 94 8.04 2.24 12.79
CA MET A 94 9.03 3.16 12.24
C MET A 94 8.38 4.27 11.40
N TYR A 95 7.35 3.93 10.60
CA TYR A 95 6.56 4.93 9.88
C TYR A 95 5.73 5.80 10.81
N ALA A 96 5.05 5.20 11.79
CA ALA A 96 4.22 5.92 12.77
C ALA A 96 5.03 6.95 13.59
N GLU A 97 6.34 6.75 13.74
CA GLU A 97 7.22 7.69 14.43
C GLU A 97 7.63 8.91 13.58
N THR A 98 7.43 8.87 12.27
CA THR A 98 7.80 9.97 11.36
C THR A 98 6.85 11.16 11.49
N ASN A 99 7.36 12.37 11.23
CA ASN A 99 6.60 13.60 11.44
C ASN A 99 5.41 13.71 10.48
N TYR A 100 5.59 13.27 9.23
CA TYR A 100 4.55 13.33 8.21
C TYR A 100 3.36 12.46 8.63
N ILE A 101 3.64 11.25 9.12
CA ILE A 101 2.62 10.31 9.56
C ILE A 101 1.94 10.77 10.85
N LYS A 102 2.70 11.29 11.83
CA LYS A 102 2.16 11.86 13.08
C LYS A 102 1.18 13.02 12.86
N THR A 103 1.40 13.79 11.81
CA THR A 103 0.55 14.94 11.44
C THR A 103 -0.53 14.59 10.42
N SER A 104 -0.57 13.35 9.94
CA SER A 104 -1.62 12.84 9.05
C SER A 104 -2.84 12.33 9.84
N LYS A 105 -3.98 12.22 9.16
CA LYS A 105 -5.19 11.53 9.63
C LYS A 105 -5.51 10.37 8.71
N PHE A 106 -6.01 9.27 9.28
CA PHE A 106 -6.39 8.08 8.54
C PHE A 106 -7.83 7.67 8.86
N ASP A 107 -8.70 7.59 7.86
CA ASP A 107 -10.11 7.17 7.99
C ASP A 107 -10.31 5.68 7.69
N GLU A 108 -9.37 5.10 6.94
CA GLU A 108 -9.47 3.72 6.49
C GLU A 108 -8.20 2.92 6.80
N ILE A 109 -8.40 1.69 7.27
CA ILE A 109 -7.37 0.66 7.31
C ILE A 109 -7.73 -0.40 6.28
N VAL A 110 -6.91 -0.51 5.25
CA VAL A 110 -7.11 -1.47 4.16
C VAL A 110 -6.05 -2.56 4.27
N LEU A 111 -6.49 -3.80 4.49
CA LEU A 111 -5.58 -4.94 4.45
C LEU A 111 -5.39 -5.39 3.00
N GLY A 112 -4.29 -4.94 2.39
CA GLY A 112 -3.92 -5.23 1.01
C GLY A 112 -2.90 -6.37 0.87
N GLY A 113 -2.59 -6.73 -0.38
CA GLY A 113 -1.45 -7.60 -0.72
C GLY A 113 -1.82 -8.95 -1.32
N GLY A 114 -1.25 -10.00 -0.75
CA GLY A 114 -1.43 -11.39 -1.16
C GLY A 114 -2.81 -11.90 -0.78
N THR A 115 -2.90 -12.61 0.34
CA THR A 115 -4.16 -13.17 0.84
C THR A 115 -4.30 -12.82 2.32
N PRO A 116 -4.74 -11.60 2.67
CA PRO A 116 -4.93 -11.21 4.07
C PRO A 116 -5.79 -12.19 4.89
N SER A 117 -6.71 -12.90 4.24
CA SER A 117 -7.54 -13.93 4.88
C SER A 117 -6.80 -15.22 5.30
N VAL A 118 -5.48 -15.33 5.08
CA VAL A 118 -4.66 -16.38 5.71
C VAL A 118 -4.36 -16.11 7.19
N LEU A 119 -4.54 -14.86 7.63
CA LEU A 119 -4.44 -14.51 9.05
C LEU A 119 -5.58 -15.15 9.82
N SER A 120 -5.29 -15.63 11.03
CA SER A 120 -6.34 -15.94 11.99
C SER A 120 -7.11 -14.67 12.39
N ALA A 121 -8.31 -14.83 12.93
CA ALA A 121 -9.08 -13.70 13.46
C ALA A 121 -8.28 -12.92 14.52
N ASP A 122 -7.61 -13.63 15.42
CA ASP A 122 -6.79 -13.02 16.48
C ASP A 122 -5.62 -12.23 15.89
N GLN A 123 -4.92 -12.76 14.89
CA GLN A 123 -3.84 -12.06 14.19
C GLN A 123 -4.32 -10.81 13.46
N MET A 124 -5.50 -10.89 12.83
CA MET A 124 -6.10 -9.75 12.13
C MET A 124 -6.51 -8.66 13.12
N ILE A 125 -7.19 -9.02 14.21
CA ILE A 125 -7.58 -8.09 15.29
C ILE A 125 -6.32 -7.42 15.88
N ASP A 126 -5.30 -8.21 16.21
CA ASP A 126 -4.05 -7.73 16.79
C ASP A 126 -3.28 -6.78 15.85
N LEU A 127 -3.31 -7.02 14.53
CA LEU A 127 -2.73 -6.09 13.55
C LEU A 127 -3.53 -4.79 13.44
N ILE A 128 -4.86 -4.87 13.33
CA ILE A 128 -5.72 -3.69 13.21
C ILE A 128 -5.63 -2.83 14.49
N SER A 129 -5.75 -3.45 15.66
CA SER A 129 -5.61 -2.74 16.95
C SER A 129 -4.22 -2.13 17.13
N PHE A 130 -3.17 -2.76 16.59
CA PHE A 130 -1.85 -2.14 16.55
C PHE A 130 -1.86 -0.86 15.71
N CYS A 131 -2.44 -0.89 14.51
CA CYS A 131 -2.57 0.27 13.64
C CYS A 131 -3.40 1.39 14.30
N GLU A 132 -4.58 1.10 14.83
CA GLU A 132 -5.43 2.08 15.53
C GLU A 132 -4.71 2.75 16.71
N LYS A 133 -3.85 2.01 17.42
CA LYS A 133 -3.09 2.53 18.56
C LYS A 133 -1.92 3.44 18.15
N ARG A 134 -1.33 3.21 16.97
CA ARG A 134 -0.09 3.87 16.55
C ARG A 134 -0.28 4.99 15.55
N PHE A 135 -1.36 4.93 14.77
CA PHE A 135 -1.68 5.92 13.75
C PHE A 135 -2.88 6.75 14.21
N ASN A 136 -2.92 8.01 13.78
CA ASN A 136 -4.01 8.92 14.08
C ASN A 136 -5.23 8.57 13.22
N THR A 137 -5.97 7.56 13.67
CA THR A 137 -7.18 7.07 13.01
C THR A 137 -8.40 7.90 13.41
N THR A 138 -9.31 8.15 12.47
CA THR A 138 -10.50 8.99 12.65
C THR A 138 -11.74 8.30 12.10
N GLU A 139 -12.89 8.46 12.74
CA GLU A 139 -14.19 7.96 12.24
C GLU A 139 -14.87 8.91 11.23
N GLU A 140 -14.09 9.81 10.58
CA GLU A 140 -14.61 10.76 9.60
C GLU A 140 -14.87 10.01 8.28
N TYR A 141 -16.14 9.67 8.01
CA TYR A 141 -16.63 9.14 6.72
C TYR A 141 -17.66 10.10 6.11
#